data_AF-A0A931PSJ4-F1
#
_entry.id   AF-A0A931PSJ4-F1
#
_cell.length_a   1.000
_cell.length_b   1.000
_cell.length_c   1.000
_cell.angle_alpha   90.00
_cell.angle_beta   90.00
_cell.angle_gamma   90.00
#
_symmetry.space_group_name_H-M   'P 1'
#
loop_
_entity.id
_entity.type
_entity.pdbx_description
1 polymer ?
#
loop_
_entity_poly.entity_id
_entity_poly.type
_entity_poly.pdbx_seq_one_letter_code
_entity_poly.pdbx_strand_id
1 'polypeptide(L)' 'MEEVFFANSPQFRKSGEVTYAFGQTRAGRYLFIVFKHLSRGRAQVITARAMDQTEKRYYKKRRGL' A
#
# COMPACT_ATOMS: atom_id res chain seq x y z
N MET A 1 13.72 0.58 11.35
CA MET A 1 13.02 -0.08 10.23
C MET A 1 11.57 0.32 10.32
N GLU A 2 11.02 0.94 9.27
CA GLU A 2 9.62 1.37 9.25
C GLU A 2 8.80 0.35 8.45
N GLU A 3 7.86 -0.32 9.11
CA GLU A 3 6.97 -1.31 8.48
C GLU A 3 5.70 -0.62 7.98
N VAL A 4 5.48 -0.66 6.66
CA VAL A 4 4.41 0.10 6.02
C VAL A 4 3.07 -0.68 5.95
N PHE A 5 3.07 -1.96 6.30
CA PHE A 5 1.88 -2.81 6.24
C PHE A 5 1.72 -3.62 7.53
N PHE A 6 1.43 -2.93 8.63
CA PHE A 6 1.33 -3.57 9.95
C PHE A 6 0.01 -4.35 10.18
N ALA A 7 -0.96 -4.21 9.27
CA ALA A 7 -2.17 -5.01 9.30
C ALA A 7 -2.02 -6.17 8.29
N ASN A 8 -2.35 -7.39 8.72
CA ASN A 8 -2.35 -8.66 7.97
C ASN A 8 -3.17 -8.69 6.66
N SER A 9 -3.53 -7.55 6.05
CA SER A 9 -4.06 -7.49 4.69
C SER A 9 -3.80 -6.12 4.03
N PRO A 10 -2.55 -5.78 3.67
CA PRO A 10 -2.34 -4.75 2.65
C PRO A 10 -3.23 -5.04 1.43
N GLN A 11 -3.96 -4.03 0.98
CA GLN A 11 -4.80 -4.16 -0.21
C GLN A 11 -3.92 -3.94 -1.42
N PHE A 12 -3.70 -4.98 -2.22
CA PHE A 12 -2.92 -4.90 -3.44
C PHE A 12 -3.84 -4.80 -4.66
N ARG A 13 -3.46 -3.95 -5.61
CA ARG A 13 -4.11 -3.84 -6.92
C ARG A 13 -3.04 -3.81 -8.00
N LYS A 14 -3.04 -4.82 -8.88
CA LYS A 14 -2.15 -4.86 -10.05
C LYS A 14 -2.65 -3.88 -11.12
N SER A 15 -1.73 -3.15 -11.74
CA SER A 15 -2.01 -2.23 -12.84
C SER A 15 -0.84 -2.27 -13.82
N GLY A 16 -0.98 -3.05 -14.90
CA GLY A 16 0.12 -3.30 -15.84
C GLY A 16 1.33 -3.95 -15.14
N GLU A 17 2.50 -3.33 -15.28
CA GLU A 17 3.78 -3.77 -14.68
C GLU A 17 3.95 -3.38 -13.20
N VAL A 18 3.09 -2.50 -12.69
CA VAL A 18 3.18 -2.00 -11.32
C VAL A 18 2.08 -2.56 -10.44
N THR A 19 2.35 -2.58 -9.15
CA THR A 19 1.41 -2.95 -8.10
C THR A 19 1.22 -1.77 -7.17
N TYR A 20 -0.05 -1.46 -6.92
CA TYR A 20 -0.47 -0.49 -5.92
C TYR A 20 -0.73 -1.21 -4.62
N ALA A 21 -0.21 -0.67 -3.54
CA ALA A 21 -0.41 -1.14 -2.19
C ALA A 21 -1.05 -0.04 -1.35
N PHE A 22 -2.09 -0.42 -0.63
CA PHE A 22 -2.76 0.43 0.33
C PHE A 22 -2.59 -0.19 1.71
N GLY A 23 -2.06 0.60 2.65
CA GLY A 23 -1.73 0.13 3.98
C GLY A 23 -1.88 1.19 5.06
N GLN A 24 -1.88 0.72 6.31
CA GLN A 24 -1.77 1.57 7.48
C GLN A 24 -0.55 1.15 8.29
N THR A 25 0.30 2.13 8.63
CA THR A 25 1.44 1.94 9.54
C THR A 25 0.97 1.71 10.98
N ARG A 26 1.86 1.25 11.86
CA ARG A 26 1.61 1.15 13.31
C ARG A 26 1.15 2.47 13.93
N ALA A 27 1.73 3.58 13.47
CA ALA A 27 1.41 4.92 13.91
C ALA A 27 0.08 5.45 13.33
N GLY A 28 -0.67 4.64 12.59
CA GLY A 28 -1.96 5.02 12.03
C GLY A 28 -1.90 5.78 10.70
N ARG A 29 -0.71 6.08 10.16
CA ARG A 29 -0.56 6.74 8.85
C ARG A 29 -1.06 5.82 7.73
N TYR A 30 -1.93 6.35 6.87
CA TYR A 30 -2.42 5.67 5.67
C TYR A 30 -1.50 5.95 4.49
N LEU A 31 -0.90 4.91 3.92
CA LEU A 31 0.10 5.03 2.86
C LEU A 31 -0.36 4.32 1.57
N PHE A 32 -0.12 5.02 0.45
CA PHE A 32 -0.23 4.50 -0.90
C PHE A 32 1.19 4.29 -1.46
N ILE A 33 1.48 3.06 -1.87
CA ILE A 33 2.77 2.70 -2.47
C ILE A 33 2.56 2.14 -3.86
N VAL A 34 3.36 2.61 -4.81
CA VAL A 34 3.52 2.02 -6.14
C VAL A 34 4.87 1.34 -6.20
N PHE A 35 4.89 0.08 -6.58
CA PHE A 35 6.13 -0.66 -6.76
C PHE A 35 6.02 -1.63 -7.94
N LYS A 36 7.16 -2.03 -8.49
CA LYS A 36 7.25 -3.16 -9.42
C LYS A 36 7.94 -4.34 -8.74
N HIS A 37 7.49 -5.55 -9.04
CA HIS A 37 8.17 -6.75 -8.56
C HIS A 37 9.49 -6.93 -9.31
N LEU A 38 10.53 -7.25 -8.55
CA LEU A 38 11.84 -7.68 -9.04
C LEU A 38 11.99 -9.19 -8.80
N SER A 39 13.12 -9.74 -9.25
CA SER A 39 13.45 -11.14 -8.98
C SER A 39 13.70 -11.42 -7.49
N ARG A 40 13.39 -12.65 -7.07
CA ARG A 40 13.65 -13.20 -5.73
C ARG A 40 12.88 -12.48 -4.60
N GLY A 41 11.59 -12.20 -4.81
CA GLY A 41 10.74 -11.59 -3.78
C GLY A 41 11.08 -10.14 -3.45
N ARG A 42 11.91 -9.49 -4.27
CA ARG A 42 12.25 -8.07 -4.11
C ARG A 42 11.26 -7.20 -4.87
N ALA A 43 11.16 -5.94 -4.49
CA ALA A 43 10.36 -4.95 -5.17
C ALA A 43 11.13 -3.63 -5.28
N GLN A 44 10.98 -2.94 -6.41
CA GLN A 44 11.44 -1.56 -6.54
C GLN A 44 10.28 -0.63 -6.26
N VAL A 45 10.38 0.17 -5.21
CA VAL A 45 9.43 1.25 -4.92
C VAL A 45 9.61 2.34 -5.98
N ILE A 46 8.51 2.71 -6.61
CA ILE A 46 8.44 3.82 -7.56
C ILE A 46 8.01 5.09 -6.81
N THR A 47 6.95 4.98 -6.02
CA THR A 47 6.41 6.09 -5.22
C THR A 47 5.87 5.57 -3.90
N ALA A 48 6.06 6.34 -2.82
CA ALA A 48 5.38 6.16 -1.55
C ALA A 48 4.90 7.52 -1.03
N ARG A 49 3.60 7.65 -0.73
CA ARG A 49 3.02 8.88 -0.21
C ARG A 49 1.85 8.61 0.73
N ALA A 50 1.41 9.64 1.44
CA ALA A 50 0.15 9.60 2.15
C ALA A 50 -1.01 9.36 1.16
N MET A 51 -1.99 8.55 1.59
CA MET A 51 -3.25 8.44 0.87
C MET A 51 -3.98 9.78 0.90
N ASP A 52 -4.63 10.13 -0.21
CA ASP A 52 -5.63 11.19 -0.24
C ASP A 52 -6.96 10.74 0.42
N GLN A 53 -7.93 11.65 0.50
CA GLN A 53 -9.21 11.35 1.15
C GLN A 53 -10.04 10.29 0.41
N THR A 54 -9.95 10.23 -0.91
CA THR A 54 -10.66 9.25 -1.74
C THR A 54 -10.05 7.87 -1.56
N GLU A 55 -8.72 7.76 -1.58
CA GLU A 55 -7.96 6.54 -1.35
C GLU A 55 -8.17 6.01 0.08
N LYS A 56 -8.21 6.87 1.09
CA LYS A 56 -8.53 6.48 2.47
C LYS A 56 -9.93 5.88 2.56
N ARG A 57 -10.94 6.52 1.97
CA ARG A 57 -12.32 6.01 1.94
C ARG A 57 -12.39 4.66 1.25
N TYR A 58 -11.73 4.53 0.10
CA TYR A 58 -11.62 3.26 -0.63
C TYR A 58 -10.98 2.16 0.22
N TYR A 59 -9.84 2.44 0.86
CA TYR A 59 -9.12 1.49 1.69
C TYR A 59 -9.95 1.05 2.90
N LYS A 60 -10.59 1.99 3.61
CA LYS A 60 -11.47 1.70 4.74
C LYS A 60 -12.65 0.81 4.34
N LYS A 61 -13.35 1.15 3.25
CA LYS A 61 -14.45 0.35 2.69
C LYS A 61 -14.00 -1.08 2.38
N ARG A 62 -12.80 -1.27 1.80
CA ARG A 62 -12.26 -2.60 1.50
C ARG A 62 -11.81 -3.39 2.74
N ARG A 63 -11.51 -2.72 3.83
CA ARG A 63 -11.11 -3.33 5.11
C ARG A 63 -12.28 -3.56 6.07
N GLY A 64 -13.47 -3.05 5.77
CA GLY A 64 -14.60 -3.04 6.70
C GLY A 64 -14.36 -2.14 7.92
N LEU A 65 -13.56 -1.07 7.74
CA LEU A 65 -13.22 -0.06 8.75
C LEU A 65 -14.02 1.23 8.57
#